data_AF-A0A968UJD7-F1
#
_entry.id   AF-A0A968UJD7-F1
#
_cell.length_a   1.000
_cell.length_b   1.000
_cell.length_c   1.000
_cell.angle_alpha   90.00
_cell.angle_beta   90.00
_cell.angle_gamma   90.00
#
_symmetry.space_group_name_H-M   'P 1'
#
loop_
_entity.id
_entity.type
_entity.pdbx_description
1 polymer ?
#
loop_
_entity_poly.entity_id
_entity_poly.type
_entity_poly.pdbx_seq_one_letter_code
_entity_poly.pdbx_strand_id
1 'polypeptide(L)' 'MDELKQTKDLTDWKKVTEMTEAEIEASAKADPDCQPTDDNFWNNAVVVKPNNHRVSQ' A
#
# COMPACT_ATOMS: atom_id res chain seq x y z
N MET A 1 -3.63 25.09 -14.55
CA MET A 1 -2.65 24.32 -13.75
C MET A 1 -2.68 24.90 -12.34
N ASP A 2 -3.87 24.92 -11.77
CA ASP A 2 -4.18 25.44 -10.44
C ASP A 2 -5.06 24.36 -9.82
N GLU A 3 -4.94 24.15 -8.50
CA GLU A 3 -5.60 23.10 -7.72
C GLU A 3 -4.81 21.80 -7.49
N LEU A 4 -3.56 21.93 -7.03
CA LEU A 4 -3.15 21.10 -5.90
C LEU A 4 -3.46 21.89 -4.64
N LYS A 5 -4.73 21.86 -4.18
CA LYS A 5 -5.10 22.37 -2.86
C LYS A 5 -4.21 21.65 -1.85
N GLN A 6 -3.31 22.36 -1.18
CA GLN A 6 -2.66 21.84 0.02
C GLN A 6 -3.75 21.57 1.04
N THR A 7 -4.17 20.30 1.15
CA THR A 7 -5.00 19.84 2.24
C THR A 7 -4.17 19.98 3.51
N LYS A 8 -4.73 20.63 4.53
CA LYS A 8 -4.13 20.65 5.86
C LYS A 8 -3.92 19.20 6.29
N ASP A 9 -2.68 18.87 6.64
CA ASP A 9 -2.33 17.53 7.05
C ASP A 9 -3.12 17.16 8.31
N LEU A 10 -3.91 16.09 8.21
CA LEU A 10 -4.69 15.53 9.32
C LEU A 10 -3.95 14.38 9.99
N THR A 11 -2.80 13.99 9.46
CA THR A 11 -2.00 12.88 9.94
C THR A 11 -1.22 13.33 11.16
N ASP A 12 -1.40 12.64 12.29
CA ASP A 12 -0.57 12.84 13.47
C ASP A 12 0.78 12.14 13.28
N TRP A 13 1.72 12.86 12.66
CA TRP A 13 3.06 12.33 12.41
C TRP A 13 3.85 12.03 13.67
N LYS A 14 3.61 12.75 14.76
CA LYS A 14 4.28 12.51 16.03
C LYS A 14 3.91 11.12 16.55
N LYS A 15 2.62 10.80 16.53
CA LYS A 15 2.13 9.47 16.90
C LYS A 15 2.76 8.39 16.01
N VAL A 16 2.78 8.58 14.70
CA VAL A 16 3.38 7.61 13.76
C VAL A 16 4.85 7.35 14.07
N THR A 17 5.63 8.38 14.40
CA THR A 17 7.06 8.24 14.73
C THR A 17 7.35 7.55 16.07
N GLU A 18 6.38 7.54 16.99
CA GLU A 18 6.53 6.96 18.32
C GLU A 18 6.00 5.51 18.39
N MET A 19 5.33 5.01 17.34
CA MET A 19 4.78 3.65 17.30
C MET A 19 5.88 2.58 17.33
N THR A 20 5.65 1.57 18.15
CA THR A 20 6.47 0.36 18.19
C THR A 20 6.16 -0.55 16.99
N GLU A 21 7.09 -1.44 16.67
CA GLU A 21 6.92 -2.39 15.56
C GLU A 21 5.71 -3.30 15.75
N ALA A 22 5.40 -3.70 16.99
CA ALA A 22 4.20 -4.47 17.31
C ALA A 22 2.90 -3.70 17.03
N GLU A 23 2.88 -2.40 17.32
CA GLU A 23 1.72 -1.53 17.04
C GLU A 23 1.55 -1.28 15.54
N ILE A 24 2.67 -1.14 14.81
CA ILE A 24 2.67 -1.03 13.35
C ILE A 24 2.09 -2.30 12.74
N GLU A 25 2.57 -3.47 13.15
CA GLU A 25 2.05 -4.76 12.66
C GLU A 25 0.57 -4.95 12.97
N ALA A 26 0.14 -4.64 14.19
CA ALA A 26 -1.26 -4.76 14.58
C ALA A 26 -2.15 -3.83 13.74
N SER A 27 -1.68 -2.60 13.48
CA SER A 27 -2.40 -1.63 12.65
C SER A 27 -2.49 -2.07 11.20
N ALA A 28 -1.39 -2.60 10.63
CA ALA A 28 -1.38 -3.16 9.28
C ALA A 28 -2.35 -4.35 9.14
N LYS A 29 -2.38 -5.26 10.13
CA LYS A 29 -3.30 -6.42 10.14
C LYS A 29 -4.77 -6.02 10.29
N ALA A 30 -5.04 -4.89 10.94
CA ALA A 30 -6.41 -4.39 11.15
C ALA A 30 -6.96 -3.63 9.92
N ASP A 31 -6.10 -3.21 8.99
CA ASP A 31 -6.49 -2.51 7.78
C ASP A 31 -7.15 -3.49 6.79
N PRO A 32 -8.45 -3.29 6.44
CA PRO A 32 -9.14 -4.12 5.46
C PRO A 32 -8.45 -4.15 4.09
N ASP A 33 -7.79 -3.06 3.70
CA ASP A 33 -7.11 -2.94 2.40
C ASP A 33 -5.68 -3.53 2.43
N CYS A 34 -5.12 -3.78 3.62
CA CYS A 34 -3.79 -4.34 3.81
C CYS A 34 -3.84 -5.82 4.24
N GLN A 35 -4.59 -6.65 3.50
CA GLN A 35 -4.61 -8.08 3.77
C GLN A 35 -3.21 -8.70 3.55
N PRO A 36 -2.63 -9.39 4.54
CA PRO A 36 -1.32 -10.00 4.39
C PRO A 36 -1.33 -11.09 3.32
N THR A 37 -0.28 -11.14 2.50
CA THR A 37 -0.06 -12.25 1.58
C THR A 37 0.62 -13.39 2.33
N ASP A 38 -0.06 -14.52 2.44
CA ASP A 38 0.42 -15.70 3.16
C ASP A 38 1.18 -16.66 2.23
N ASP A 39 1.75 -17.72 2.79
CA ASP A 39 2.46 -18.73 2.00
C ASP A 39 1.56 -19.37 0.92
N ASN A 40 0.26 -19.48 1.18
CA ASN A 40 -0.71 -20.01 0.22
C ASN A 40 -0.91 -19.09 -0.98
N PHE A 41 -0.95 -17.77 -0.76
CA PHE A 41 -0.95 -16.78 -1.83
C PHE A 41 0.28 -16.95 -2.73
N TRP A 42 1.46 -17.12 -2.13
CA TRP A 42 2.71 -17.25 -2.88
C TRP A 42 2.87 -18.59 -3.60
N ASN A 43 2.29 -19.68 -3.09
CA ASN A 43 2.37 -21.02 -3.70
C ASN A 43 1.91 -21.06 -5.17
N ASN A 44 0.97 -20.19 -5.55
CA ASN A 44 0.42 -20.12 -6.91
C ASN A 44 0.81 -18.82 -7.65
N ALA A 45 1.66 -17.99 -7.06
CA ALA A 45 2.05 -16.72 -7.67
C ALA A 45 2.89 -16.99 -8.94
N VAL A 46 2.51 -16.35 -10.05
CA VAL A 46 3.19 -16.49 -11.35
C VAL A 46 3.73 -15.15 -11.82
N VAL A 47 4.97 -15.16 -12.33
CA VAL A 47 5.55 -13.98 -12.98
C VAL A 47 4.95 -13.83 -14.36
N VAL A 48 4.18 -12.76 -14.57
CA VAL A 48 3.58 -12.43 -15.87
C VAL A 48 4.40 -11.32 -16.52
N LYS A 49 4.87 -11.55 -17.75
CA LYS A 49 5.50 -10.49 -18.54
C LYS A 49 4.41 -9.68 -19.26
N PRO A 50 4.55 -8.35 -19.34
CA PRO A 50 3.62 -7.53 -20.12
C PRO A 50 3.71 -7.95 -21.58
N ASN A 51 2.55 -8.04 -22.25
CA ASN A 51 2.51 -8.24 -23.68
C ASN A 51 2.97 -6.95 -24.36
N ASN A 52 3.85 -7.04 -25.35
CA ASN A 52 4.21 -5.94 -26.25
C ASN A 52 3.03 -5.62 -27.19
N HIS A 53 1.85 -5.31 -26.65
CA HIS A 53 0.74 -4.82 -27.45
C HIS A 53 0.96 -3.33 -27.70
N ARG A 54 1.52 -3.01 -28.87
CA ARG A 54 1.61 -1.64 -29.34
C ARG A 54 0.19 -1.18 -29.65
N VAL A 55 -0.34 -0.25 -28.85
CA VAL A 55 -1.50 0.53 -29.27
C VAL A 55 -1.06 1.37 -30.47
N SER A 56 -1.56 1.05 -31.67
CA SER A 56 -1.43 1.94 -32.82
C SER A 56 -2.27 3.19 -32.55
N GLN A 57 -1.63 4.35 -32.52
CA GLN A 57 -2.31 5.65 -32.50
C GLN A 57 -2.94 5.95 -33.86
#